data_AF-A0A9D9RT09-F1
#
_entry.id   AF-A0A9D9RT09-F1
#
_cell.length_a   1.000
_cell.length_b   1.000
_cell.length_c   1.000
_cell.angle_alpha   90.00
_cell.angle_beta   90.00
_cell.angle_gamma   90.00
#
_symmetry.space_group_name_H-M   'P 1'
#
loop_
_entity.id
_entity.type
_entity.pdbx_description
1 polymer ?
#
loop_
_entity_poly.entity_id
_entity_poly.type
_entity_poly.pdbx_seq_one_letter_code
_entity_poly.pdbx_strand_id
1 'polypeptide(L)'
;MTPKTGSHSQLNSQPKRGKGKPFTKGDSRINRCGAPKGSGEVRKLFRDLLCEETAVKGNKMSRIEALGRQWIDSGDYSKQARAIELGYGRIRDVGVSFDIENFLKQNMDLLVEGQLSRLADGGDPIEVFTELLRASFDPKRLEETLSILSEG
;
A
#
# COMPACT_ATOMS: atom_id res chain seq x y z
N MET A 1 43.30 26.46 9.23
CA MET A 1 42.69 25.50 8.27
C MET A 1 41.67 24.67 9.03
N THR A 2 40.39 24.89 8.76
CA THR A 2 39.28 24.01 9.13
C THR A 2 38.23 24.08 8.01
N PRO A 3 37.51 22.97 7.75
CA PRO A 3 37.08 22.61 6.39
C PRO A 3 35.73 23.21 5.97
N LYS A 4 35.59 23.40 4.65
CA LYS A 4 34.33 23.68 3.95
C LYS A 4 33.31 22.58 4.22
N THR A 5 32.23 22.88 4.92
CA THR A 5 31.05 22.01 5.00
C THR A 5 30.13 22.28 3.80
N GLY A 6 29.80 21.19 3.12
CA GLY A 6 29.14 21.17 1.82
C GLY A 6 27.75 21.79 1.78
N SER A 7 27.48 22.41 0.63
CA SER A 7 26.16 22.80 0.15
C SER A 7 25.34 21.54 -0.14
N HIS A 8 24.45 21.16 0.77
CA HIS A 8 23.34 20.26 0.49
C HIS A 8 22.04 20.91 0.94
N SER A 9 21.36 21.58 0.01
CA SER A 9 19.89 21.53 -0.11
C SER A 9 19.45 22.45 -1.26
N GLN A 10 19.35 21.91 -2.48
CA GLN A 10 18.43 22.49 -3.46
C GLN A 10 17.00 22.16 -2.99
N LEU A 11 16.45 23.00 -2.10
CA LEU A 11 15.06 22.92 -1.68
C LEU A 11 14.18 23.45 -2.81
N ASN A 12 13.61 22.51 -3.55
CA ASN A 12 12.34 22.54 -4.27
C ASN A 12 11.58 23.88 -4.15
N SER A 13 11.78 24.78 -5.12
CA SER A 13 11.07 26.05 -5.25
C SER A 13 9.66 25.82 -5.81
N GLN A 14 8.81 25.15 -5.03
CA GLN A 14 7.39 25.12 -5.34
C GLN A 14 6.82 26.56 -5.25
N PRO A 15 6.08 27.04 -6.25
CA PRO A 15 5.49 28.36 -6.20
C PRO A 15 4.57 28.45 -4.98
N LYS A 16 4.78 29.48 -4.15
CA LYS A 16 3.96 29.75 -2.96
C LYS A 16 2.50 29.88 -3.41
N ARG A 17 1.72 28.81 -3.21
CA ARG A 17 0.27 28.80 -3.46
C ARG A 17 -0.31 30.02 -2.74
N GLY A 18 -0.94 30.91 -3.52
CA GLY A 18 -1.48 32.17 -3.00
C GLY A 18 -2.26 31.91 -1.71
N LYS A 19 -2.01 32.72 -0.67
CA LYS A 19 -2.70 32.60 0.60
C LYS A 19 -4.20 32.76 0.33
N GLY A 20 -4.92 31.63 0.30
CA GLY A 20 -6.36 31.62 0.09
C GLY A 20 -7.05 32.51 1.13
N LYS A 21 -8.23 33.03 0.80
CA LYS A 21 -8.99 33.89 1.73
C LYS A 21 -9.16 33.17 3.07
N PRO A 22 -8.85 33.84 4.20
CA PRO A 22 -9.05 33.26 5.52
C PRO A 22 -10.52 32.94 5.72
N PHE A 23 -10.76 31.89 6.48
CA PHE A 23 -12.08 31.44 6.86
C PHE A 23 -12.84 32.53 7.63
N THR A 24 -14.05 32.87 7.20
CA THR A 24 -14.92 33.87 7.85
C THR A 24 -16.01 33.23 8.71
N LYS A 25 -16.63 34.01 9.60
CA LYS A 25 -17.79 33.55 10.39
C LYS A 25 -18.96 33.23 9.45
N GLY A 26 -19.43 31.98 9.46
CA GLY A 26 -20.46 31.49 8.53
C GLY A 26 -19.94 30.81 7.26
N ASP A 27 -18.62 30.71 7.08
CA ASP A 27 -18.03 30.01 5.93
C ASP A 27 -18.39 28.51 5.93
N SER A 28 -19.05 28.08 4.87
CA SER A 28 -19.56 26.72 4.68
C SER A 28 -18.46 25.67 4.54
N ARG A 29 -17.23 26.09 4.23
CA ARG A 29 -16.06 25.20 4.14
C ARG A 29 -15.58 24.73 5.53
N ILE A 30 -16.03 25.38 6.59
CA ILE A 30 -15.66 25.03 7.96
C ILE A 30 -16.74 24.13 8.54
N ASN A 31 -16.35 22.93 8.97
CA ASN A 31 -17.20 22.13 9.83
C ASN A 31 -17.22 22.72 11.24
N ARG A 32 -18.19 23.60 11.51
CA ARG A 32 -18.39 24.25 12.81
C ARG A 32 -19.18 23.39 13.81
N CYS A 33 -19.78 22.30 13.34
CA CYS A 33 -20.55 21.39 14.18
C CYS A 33 -19.67 20.47 15.04
N GLY A 34 -18.35 20.49 14.81
CA GLY A 34 -17.39 19.67 15.55
C GLY A 34 -17.66 18.17 15.39
N ALA A 35 -17.05 17.36 16.26
CA ALA A 35 -17.52 15.99 16.43
C ALA A 35 -18.96 16.03 16.97
N PRO A 36 -19.89 15.19 16.46
CA PRO A 36 -21.26 15.16 16.96
C PRO A 36 -21.30 15.02 18.48
N LYS A 37 -22.18 15.79 19.13
CA LYS A 37 -22.42 15.66 20.58
C LYS A 37 -22.85 14.21 20.87
N GLY A 38 -22.27 13.57 21.89
CA GLY A 38 -22.50 12.16 22.20
C GLY A 38 -21.63 11.14 21.43
N SER A 39 -20.88 11.56 20.40
CA SER A 39 -19.96 10.65 19.68
C SER A 39 -18.87 10.03 20.56
N GLY A 40 -18.56 10.66 21.70
CA GLY A 40 -17.64 10.10 22.70
C GLY A 40 -18.26 8.92 23.46
N GLU A 41 -19.53 9.02 23.84
CA GLU A 41 -20.28 7.99 24.56
C GLU A 41 -20.49 6.76 23.68
N VAL A 42 -20.88 6.97 22.43
CA VAL A 42 -20.99 5.89 21.43
C VAL A 42 -19.63 5.21 21.23
N ARG A 43 -18.54 5.98 21.05
CA ARG A 43 -17.20 5.41 20.94
C ARG A 43 -16.79 4.62 22.18
N LYS A 44 -17.18 5.08 23.38
CA LYS A 44 -16.92 4.35 24.62
C LYS A 44 -17.67 3.03 24.62
N LEU A 45 -18.97 3.04 24.35
CA LEU A 45 -19.79 1.83 24.27
C LEU A 45 -19.21 0.79 23.31
N PHE A 46 -18.83 1.19 22.10
CA PHE A 46 -18.23 0.27 21.13
C PHE A 46 -16.88 -0.29 21.57
N ARG A 47 -16.02 0.52 22.23
CA ARG A 47 -14.77 0.00 22.81
C ARG A 47 -15.05 -1.03 23.89
N ASP A 48 -16.01 -0.75 24.78
CA ASP A 48 -16.38 -1.65 25.86
C ASP A 48 -16.89 -2.99 25.27
N LEU A 49 -17.80 -2.94 24.29
CA LEU A 49 -18.32 -4.13 23.58
C LEU A 49 -17.24 -4.95 22.85
N LEU A 50 -16.20 -4.29 22.34
CA LEU A 50 -15.09 -4.92 21.62
C LEU A 50 -14.11 -5.62 22.58
N CYS A 51 -13.98 -5.12 23.81
CA CYS A 51 -13.15 -5.71 24.85
C CYS A 51 -13.83 -6.86 25.61
N GLU A 52 -15.14 -7.05 25.45
CA GLU A 52 -15.86 -8.18 26.06
C GLU A 52 -15.28 -9.54 25.63
N GLU A 53 -15.31 -10.49 26.55
CA GLU A 53 -14.90 -11.87 26.29
C GLU A 53 -15.88 -12.58 25.35
N THR A 54 -15.33 -13.37 24.44
CA THR A 54 -16.04 -14.28 23.56
C THR A 54 -15.29 -15.60 23.46
N ALA A 55 -15.99 -16.65 23.03
CA ALA A 55 -15.38 -17.94 22.78
C ALA A 55 -15.44 -18.25 21.28
N VAL A 56 -14.28 -18.39 20.64
CA VAL A 56 -14.17 -18.81 19.24
C VAL A 56 -13.38 -20.10 19.18
N LYS A 57 -13.96 -21.16 18.63
CA LYS A 57 -13.34 -22.49 18.52
C LYS A 57 -12.81 -23.04 19.86
N GLY A 58 -13.50 -22.73 20.97
CA GLY A 58 -13.13 -23.18 22.31
C GLY A 58 -12.10 -22.32 23.05
N ASN A 59 -11.48 -21.35 22.40
CA ASN A 59 -10.54 -20.42 23.03
C ASN A 59 -11.27 -19.14 23.47
N LYS A 60 -11.09 -18.75 24.73
CA LYS A 60 -11.57 -17.46 25.26
C LYS A 60 -10.65 -16.34 24.79
N MET A 61 -11.22 -15.31 24.20
CA MET A 61 -10.51 -14.13 23.70
C MET A 61 -11.45 -12.92 23.69
N SER A 62 -10.90 -11.72 23.51
CA SER A 62 -11.74 -10.52 23.32
C SER A 62 -12.42 -10.53 21.94
N ARG A 63 -13.58 -9.88 21.80
CA ARG A 63 -14.25 -9.77 20.49
C ARG A 63 -13.39 -9.09 19.44
N ILE A 64 -12.60 -8.08 19.83
CA ILE A 64 -11.66 -7.41 18.91
C ILE A 64 -10.57 -8.35 18.42
N GLU A 65 -10.06 -9.25 19.27
CA GLU A 65 -9.09 -10.26 18.86
C GLU A 65 -9.72 -11.26 17.87
N ALA A 66 -10.93 -11.75 18.18
CA ALA A 66 -11.67 -12.63 17.29
C ALA A 66 -11.89 -12.00 15.90
N LEU A 67 -12.28 -10.73 15.87
CA LEU A 67 -12.45 -9.95 14.64
C LEU A 67 -11.13 -9.80 13.87
N GLY A 68 -10.04 -9.49 14.57
CA GLY A 68 -8.71 -9.36 13.96
C GLY A 68 -8.25 -10.66 13.30
N ARG A 69 -8.38 -11.80 13.99
CA ARG A 69 -8.09 -13.13 13.43
C ARG A 69 -8.94 -13.42 12.20
N GLN A 70 -10.25 -13.13 12.28
CA GLN A 70 -11.15 -13.29 11.14
C GLN A 70 -10.74 -12.44 9.93
N TRP A 71 -10.25 -11.22 10.16
CA TRP A 71 -9.81 -10.33 9.07
C TRP A 71 -8.51 -10.81 8.42
N ILE A 72 -7.56 -11.30 9.22
CA ILE A 72 -6.30 -11.87 8.73
C ILE A 72 -6.58 -13.13 7.90
N ASP A 73 -7.42 -14.02 8.43
CA ASP A 73 -7.75 -15.31 7.78
C ASP A 73 -8.77 -15.15 6.63
N SER A 74 -9.31 -13.94 6.40
CA SER A 74 -10.27 -13.71 5.32
C SER A 74 -9.58 -13.67 3.97
N GLY A 75 -10.23 -14.17 2.90
CA GLY A 75 -9.75 -14.00 1.52
C GLY A 75 -9.99 -12.60 0.93
N ASP A 76 -10.34 -11.62 1.76
CA ASP A 76 -10.65 -10.25 1.35
C ASP A 76 -9.44 -9.34 1.62
N TYR A 77 -8.77 -8.94 0.54
CA TYR A 77 -7.57 -8.09 0.60
C TYR A 77 -7.80 -6.78 1.37
N SER A 78 -9.01 -6.21 1.31
CA SER A 78 -9.30 -4.95 2.02
C SER A 78 -9.23 -5.13 3.53
N LYS A 79 -9.71 -6.26 4.05
CA LYS A 79 -9.69 -6.58 5.48
C LYS A 79 -8.27 -6.90 5.95
N GLN A 80 -7.52 -7.66 5.15
CA GLN A 80 -6.12 -7.96 5.43
C GLN A 80 -5.26 -6.70 5.46
N ALA A 81 -5.41 -5.81 4.47
CA ALA A 81 -4.71 -4.53 4.43
C ALA A 81 -5.04 -3.67 5.66
N ARG A 82 -6.31 -3.60 6.06
CA ARG A 82 -6.71 -2.88 7.30
C ARG A 82 -6.13 -3.51 8.56
N ALA A 83 -6.04 -4.83 8.65
CA ALA A 83 -5.41 -5.51 9.78
C ALA A 83 -3.91 -5.18 9.89
N ILE A 84 -3.21 -5.15 8.74
CA ILE A 84 -1.79 -4.74 8.68
C ILE A 84 -1.64 -3.28 9.10
N GLU A 85 -2.49 -2.37 8.61
CA GLU A 85 -2.47 -0.96 9.01
C GLU A 85 -2.71 -0.74 10.50
N LEU A 86 -3.56 -1.56 11.13
CA LEU A 86 -3.79 -1.48 12.58
C LEU A 86 -2.55 -1.89 13.37
N GLY A 87 -1.79 -2.89 12.91
CA GLY A 87 -0.58 -3.37 13.58
C GLY A 87 0.66 -2.51 13.35
N TYR A 88 0.89 -2.10 12.10
CA TYR A 88 2.10 -1.38 11.68
C TYR A 88 1.88 0.13 11.46
N GLY A 89 0.67 0.62 11.69
CA GLY A 89 0.28 1.99 11.37
C GLY A 89 -0.10 2.15 9.90
N ARG A 90 -0.56 3.35 9.52
CA ARG A 90 -0.90 3.63 8.12
C ARG A 90 0.32 3.44 7.24
N ILE A 91 0.27 2.41 6.41
CA ILE A 91 1.11 2.31 5.23
C ILE A 91 0.65 3.47 4.35
N ARG A 92 1.50 4.50 4.22
CA ARG A 92 1.23 5.55 3.25
C ARG A 92 1.21 4.85 1.90
N ASP A 93 0.18 5.11 1.11
CA ASP A 93 0.22 4.80 -0.31
C ASP A 93 1.43 5.55 -0.87
N VAL A 94 2.57 4.87 -0.91
CA VAL A 94 3.64 5.23 -1.80
C VAL A 94 2.97 5.02 -3.14
N GLY A 95 2.55 6.10 -3.79
CA GLY A 95 1.93 6.06 -5.10
C GLY A 95 2.95 5.52 -6.08
N VAL A 96 3.19 4.22 -6.05
CA VAL A 96 3.94 3.51 -7.06
C VAL A 96 2.93 3.30 -8.17
N SER A 97 2.76 4.36 -8.97
CA SER A 97 2.31 4.17 -10.34
C SER A 97 3.38 3.28 -10.97
N PHE A 98 3.07 2.00 -11.08
CA PHE A 98 3.88 1.11 -11.89
C PHE A 98 3.53 1.43 -13.34
N ASP A 99 4.40 2.20 -13.98
CA ASP A 99 4.28 2.54 -15.38
C ASP A 99 4.63 1.30 -16.21
N ILE A 100 3.59 0.53 -16.55
CA ILE A 100 3.71 -0.71 -17.32
C ILE A 100 4.40 -0.43 -18.66
N GLU A 101 4.10 0.70 -19.31
CA GLU A 101 4.73 1.04 -20.58
C GLU A 101 6.23 1.28 -20.42
N ASN A 102 6.63 2.00 -19.37
CA ASN A 102 8.04 2.26 -19.10
C ASN A 102 8.77 1.00 -18.65
N PHE A 103 8.13 0.13 -17.88
CA PHE A 103 8.69 -1.17 -17.51
C PHE A 103 8.90 -2.06 -18.75
N LEU A 104 7.90 -2.18 -19.63
CA LEU A 104 8.02 -2.96 -20.87
C LEU A 104 9.12 -2.38 -21.78
N LYS A 105 9.19 -1.05 -21.94
CA LYS A 105 10.26 -0.38 -22.72
C LYS A 105 11.65 -0.65 -22.16
N GLN A 106 11.81 -0.71 -20.83
CA GLN A 106 13.09 -0.97 -20.17
C GLN A 106 13.47 -2.45 -20.14
N ASN A 107 12.51 -3.35 -20.35
CA ASN A 107 12.70 -4.80 -20.31
C ASN A 107 12.40 -5.45 -21.66
N MET A 108 12.47 -4.68 -22.76
CA MET A 108 12.28 -5.18 -24.13
C MET A 108 13.25 -6.33 -24.45
N ASP A 109 14.47 -6.29 -23.88
CA ASP A 109 15.51 -7.29 -24.07
C ASP A 109 15.18 -8.65 -23.40
N LEU A 110 14.22 -8.67 -22.46
CA LEU A 110 13.73 -9.88 -21.79
C LEU A 110 12.51 -10.48 -22.50
N LEU A 111 11.93 -9.77 -23.48
CA LEU A 111 10.82 -10.28 -24.27
C LEU A 111 11.34 -11.29 -25.29
N VAL A 112 10.73 -12.48 -25.31
CA VAL A 112 11.01 -13.46 -26.36
C VAL A 112 10.38 -12.97 -27.67
N GLU A 113 10.98 -13.28 -28.83
CA GLU A 113 10.49 -12.86 -30.16
C GLU A 113 8.98 -13.09 -30.35
N GLY A 114 8.43 -14.18 -29.82
CA GLY A 114 6.99 -14.47 -29.89
C GLY A 114 6.09 -13.48 -29.10
N GLN A 115 6.59 -12.88 -28.03
CA GLN A 115 5.88 -11.87 -27.23
C GLN A 115 5.91 -10.50 -27.92
N LEU A 116 7.02 -10.18 -28.57
CA LEU A 116 7.18 -8.96 -29.37
C LEU A 116 6.21 -8.93 -30.55
N SER A 117 6.09 -10.05 -31.28
CA SER A 117 5.17 -10.17 -32.42
C SER A 117 3.71 -9.98 -31.98
N ARG A 118 3.30 -10.62 -30.88
CA ARG A 118 1.93 -10.47 -30.35
C ARG A 118 1.62 -9.04 -29.92
N LEU A 119 2.59 -8.32 -29.36
CA LEU A 119 2.41 -6.93 -28.98
C LEU A 119 2.30 -6.02 -30.23
N ALA A 120 3.10 -6.30 -31.26
CA ALA A 120 3.06 -5.58 -32.54
C ALA A 120 1.74 -5.79 -33.31
N ASP A 121 1.15 -6.98 -33.18
CA ASP A 121 -0.14 -7.33 -33.79
C ASP A 121 -1.36 -6.87 -32.95
N GLY A 122 -1.14 -6.11 -31.87
CA GLY A 122 -2.20 -5.52 -31.04
C GLY A 122 -2.73 -6.41 -29.91
N GLY A 123 -1.99 -7.44 -29.51
CA GLY A 123 -2.30 -8.28 -28.35
C GLY A 123 -2.28 -7.50 -27.03
N ASP A 124 -3.01 -7.99 -26.03
CA ASP A 124 -3.17 -7.31 -24.73
C ASP A 124 -1.82 -7.25 -23.98
N PRO A 125 -1.27 -6.05 -23.71
CA PRO A 125 -0.03 -5.89 -22.96
C PRO A 125 -0.08 -6.47 -21.54
N ILE A 126 -1.27 -6.54 -20.93
CA ILE A 126 -1.45 -7.10 -19.58
C ILE A 126 -1.22 -8.62 -19.60
N GLU A 127 -1.70 -9.31 -20.63
CA GLU A 127 -1.48 -10.76 -20.77
C GLU A 127 0.00 -11.08 -20.99
N VAL A 128 0.68 -10.34 -21.88
CA VAL A 128 2.12 -10.49 -22.13
C VAL A 128 2.94 -10.21 -20.87
N PHE A 129 2.58 -9.16 -20.13
CA PHE A 129 3.21 -8.85 -18.84
C PHE A 129 2.97 -9.95 -17.80
N THR A 130 1.78 -10.54 -17.77
CA THR A 130 1.45 -11.64 -16.86
C THR A 130 2.25 -12.91 -17.19
N GLU A 131 2.46 -13.20 -18.48
CA GLU A 131 3.33 -14.29 -18.93
C GLU A 131 4.80 -14.05 -18.53
N LEU A 132 5.30 -12.82 -18.68
CA LEU A 132 6.65 -12.46 -18.23
C LEU A 132 6.85 -12.64 -16.74
N LEU A 133 5.89 -12.17 -15.93
CA LEU A 133 5.95 -12.37 -14.48
C LEU A 133 5.95 -13.86 -14.13
N ARG A 134 5.11 -14.67 -14.78
CA ARG A 134 5.09 -16.13 -14.56
C ARG A 134 6.39 -16.81 -14.96
N ALA A 135 7.03 -16.40 -16.06
CA ALA A 135 8.30 -16.96 -16.50
C ALA A 135 9.50 -16.49 -15.66
N SER A 136 9.43 -15.28 -15.11
CA SER A 136 10.46 -14.68 -14.26
C SER A 136 10.41 -15.24 -12.82
N PHE A 137 9.22 -15.64 -12.35
CA PHE A 137 8.98 -16.29 -11.07
C PHE A 137 8.78 -17.81 -11.21
N ASP A 138 9.46 -18.46 -12.16
CA ASP A 138 9.48 -19.92 -12.19
C ASP A 138 10.29 -20.42 -10.97
N PRO A 139 9.65 -21.09 -9.98
CA PRO A 139 10.32 -21.46 -8.73
C PRO A 139 11.54 -22.35 -8.95
N LYS A 140 11.57 -23.13 -10.05
CA LYS A 140 12.71 -23.99 -10.39
C LYS A 140 13.98 -23.20 -10.73
N ARG A 141 13.84 -22.02 -11.35
CA ARG A 141 14.96 -21.15 -11.76
C ARG A 141 15.47 -20.29 -10.61
N LEU A 142 14.61 -19.98 -9.64
CA LEU A 142 14.99 -19.32 -8.39
C LEU A 142 15.82 -20.25 -7.49
N GLU A 143 15.51 -21.55 -7.45
CA GLU A 143 16.33 -22.49 -6.68
C GLU A 143 17.72 -22.72 -7.30
N GLU A 144 17.84 -22.77 -8.64
CA GLU A 144 19.15 -22.84 -9.31
C GLU A 144 20.02 -21.60 -9.03
N THR A 145 19.43 -20.40 -9.07
CA THR A 145 20.18 -19.16 -8.81
C THR A 145 20.57 -19.00 -7.35
N LEU A 146 19.74 -19.45 -6.41
CA LEU A 146 20.06 -19.48 -4.98
C LEU A 146 21.11 -20.54 -4.64
N SER A 147 21.12 -21.69 -5.33
CA SER A 147 22.15 -22.72 -5.15
C SER A 147 23.52 -22.22 -5.62
N ILE A 148 23.59 -21.47 -6.73
CA ILE A 148 24.84 -20.89 -7.25
C ILE A 148 25.41 -19.81 -6.31
N LEU A 149 24.56 -19.06 -5.61
CA LEU A 149 24.97 -18.04 -4.64
C LEU A 149 25.32 -18.61 -3.26
N SER A 150 24.96 -19.87 -2.99
CA SER A 150 25.27 -20.56 -1.73
C SER A 150 26.60 -21.33 -1.76
N GLU A 151 27.22 -21.52 -2.92
CA GLU A 151 28.48 -22.27 -3.09
C GLU A 151 29.72 -21.39 -3.35
N GLY A 152 29.59 -20.06 -3.23
CA GLY A 152 30.71 -19.10 -3.26
C GLY A 152 30.99 -18.48 -1.90
#